data_AF-A0A529MUH1-F1
#
_entry.id   AF-A0A529MUH1-F1
#
_cell.length_a   1.000
_cell.length_b   1.000
_cell.length_c   1.000
_cell.angle_alpha   90.00
_cell.angle_beta   90.00
_cell.angle_gamma   90.00
#
_symmetry.space_group_name_H-M   'P 1'
#
loop_
_entity.id
_entity.type
_entity.pdbx_description
1 polymer ?
#
loop_
_entity_poly.entity_id
_entity_poly.type
_entity_poly.pdbx_seq_one_letter_code
_entity_poly.pdbx_strand_id
1 'polypeptide(L)'
;EFYKALYDCCTPPGASNSYMGEGVDAFKSGQVAMHMNFAFTWPGLQKDENVGGDKIGYFVNPKGPDGDQFAQLGGQGISVVSYSDKQESALKYIKWFANKDVQAKWWSLGGYSCLNSVVKDPKFPSSQPYAQA
;
A
#
# COMPACT_ATOMS: atom_id res chain seq x y z
N GLU A 1 17.43 -18.89 4.94
CA GLU A 1 16.77 -20.13 5.42
C GLU A 1 15.28 -19.98 5.74
N PHE A 2 14.82 -19.16 6.69
CA PHE A 2 13.39 -19.12 7.06
C PHE A 2 12.45 -18.77 5.89
N TYR A 3 12.72 -17.71 5.14
CA TYR A 3 11.89 -17.31 4.00
C TYR A 3 11.88 -18.36 2.87
N LYS A 4 13.00 -19.08 2.69
CA LYS A 4 13.07 -20.21 1.74
C LYS A 4 12.16 -21.36 2.18
N ALA A 5 12.13 -21.68 3.48
CA ALA A 5 11.22 -22.72 3.99
C ALA A 5 9.74 -22.34 3.80
N LEU A 6 9.37 -21.06 4.01
CA LEU A 6 8.03 -20.56 3.70
C LEU A 6 7.71 -20.66 2.20
N TYR A 7 8.70 -20.36 1.35
CA TYR A 7 8.56 -20.51 -0.08
C TYR A 7 8.25 -21.96 -0.47
N ASP A 8 9.07 -22.90 0.02
CA ASP A 8 8.96 -24.32 -0.30
C ASP A 8 7.69 -24.98 0.25
N CYS A 9 7.19 -24.56 1.42
CA CYS A 9 6.02 -25.18 2.05
C CYS A 9 4.68 -24.66 1.53
N CYS A 10 4.61 -23.36 1.23
CA CYS A 10 3.36 -22.62 1.38
C CYS A 10 3.09 -21.62 0.25
N THR A 11 4.04 -21.46 -0.68
CA THR A 11 3.85 -20.58 -1.84
C THR A 11 3.24 -21.37 -3.00
N PRO A 12 2.25 -20.81 -3.73
CA PRO A 12 1.65 -21.50 -4.86
C PRO A 12 2.67 -21.83 -5.97
N PRO A 13 2.47 -22.93 -6.72
CA PRO A 13 3.31 -23.27 -7.87
C PRO A 13 3.39 -22.13 -8.88
N GLY A 14 4.58 -21.89 -9.41
CA GLY A 14 4.82 -20.84 -10.42
C GLY A 14 5.07 -19.45 -9.84
N ALA A 15 5.06 -19.25 -8.52
CA ALA A 15 5.25 -17.91 -7.93
C ALA A 15 6.68 -17.34 -8.06
N SER A 16 7.64 -18.10 -8.58
CA SER A 16 9.04 -17.66 -8.74
C SER A 16 9.18 -16.41 -9.63
N ASN A 17 8.22 -16.15 -10.51
CA ASN A 17 8.16 -14.98 -11.38
C ASN A 17 6.99 -14.04 -11.07
N SER A 18 6.31 -14.23 -9.93
CA SER A 18 5.23 -13.34 -9.51
C SER A 18 5.77 -12.00 -9.04
N TYR A 19 5.02 -10.94 -9.33
CA TYR A 19 5.22 -9.62 -8.76
C TYR A 19 3.93 -9.14 -8.09
N MET A 20 3.80 -7.83 -7.90
CA MET A 20 2.68 -7.24 -7.16
C MET A 20 1.31 -7.57 -7.77
N GLY A 21 1.20 -7.64 -9.10
CA GLY A 21 -0.06 -7.90 -9.79
C GLY A 21 -0.51 -9.35 -9.62
N GLU A 22 0.38 -10.30 -9.89
CA GLU A 22 0.09 -11.73 -9.77
C GLU A 22 -0.24 -12.12 -8.32
N GLY A 23 0.38 -11.48 -7.33
CA GLY A 23 0.02 -11.67 -5.92
C GLY A 23 -1.40 -11.18 -5.60
N VAL A 24 -1.81 -10.04 -6.17
CA VAL A 24 -3.20 -9.54 -6.06
C VAL A 24 -4.16 -10.54 -6.70
N ASP A 25 -3.88 -11.03 -7.91
CA ASP A 25 -4.75 -11.96 -8.62
C ASP A 25 -4.87 -13.32 -7.91
N ALA A 26 -3.76 -13.85 -7.37
CA ALA A 26 -3.77 -15.07 -6.56
C ALA A 26 -4.64 -14.93 -5.29
N PHE A 27 -4.62 -13.75 -4.65
CA PHE A 27 -5.48 -13.50 -3.49
C PHE A 27 -6.95 -13.37 -3.91
N LYS A 28 -7.24 -12.57 -4.94
CA LYS A 28 -8.60 -12.34 -5.44
C LYS A 28 -9.29 -13.60 -5.96
N SER A 29 -8.52 -14.54 -6.51
CA SER A 29 -9.01 -15.85 -6.97
C SER A 29 -9.21 -16.86 -5.83
N GLY A 30 -8.79 -16.55 -4.61
CA GLY A 30 -8.84 -17.46 -3.46
C GLY A 30 -7.76 -18.55 -3.47
N GLN A 31 -6.78 -18.45 -4.37
CA GLN A 31 -5.66 -19.40 -4.43
C GLN A 31 -4.74 -19.32 -3.20
N VAL A 32 -4.66 -18.14 -2.58
CA VAL A 32 -3.93 -17.92 -1.32
C VAL A 32 -4.80 -17.25 -0.27
N ALA A 33 -4.63 -17.64 0.99
CA ALA A 33 -5.34 -17.06 2.13
C ALA A 33 -4.66 -15.81 2.70
N MET A 34 -3.37 -15.62 2.42
CA MET A 34 -2.59 -14.46 2.85
C MET A 34 -1.75 -13.94 1.69
N HIS A 35 -1.61 -12.62 1.60
CA HIS A 35 -0.85 -11.97 0.56
C HIS A 35 -0.15 -10.74 1.13
N MET A 36 1.19 -10.73 1.09
CA MET A 36 2.02 -9.60 1.49
C MET A 36 2.31 -8.73 0.27
N ASN A 37 1.92 -7.45 0.33
CA ASN A 37 2.15 -6.48 -0.73
C ASN A 37 2.26 -5.07 -0.12
N PHE A 38 2.59 -4.07 -0.94
CA PHE A 38 2.54 -2.68 -0.50
C PHE A 38 1.10 -2.25 -0.19
N ALA A 39 0.93 -1.43 0.83
CA ALA A 39 -0.38 -0.99 1.30
C ALA A 39 -1.22 -0.27 0.22
N PHE A 40 -0.59 0.33 -0.81
CA PHE A 40 -1.33 0.99 -1.89
C PHE A 40 -2.23 0.04 -2.71
N THR A 41 -2.06 -1.29 -2.60
CA THR A 41 -2.95 -2.26 -3.26
C THR A 41 -4.25 -2.50 -2.47
N TRP A 42 -4.27 -2.18 -1.18
CA TRP A 42 -5.39 -2.43 -0.27
C TRP A 42 -6.70 -1.75 -0.67
N PRO A 43 -6.74 -0.50 -1.16
CA PRO A 43 -7.98 0.12 -1.63
C PRO A 43 -8.63 -0.63 -2.80
N GLY A 44 -7.81 -1.23 -3.67
CA GLY A 44 -8.29 -2.07 -4.77
C GLY A 44 -8.85 -3.40 -4.27
N LEU A 45 -8.16 -4.05 -3.34
CA LEU A 45 -8.63 -5.29 -2.70
C LEU A 45 -9.90 -5.06 -1.87
N GLN A 46 -10.00 -3.96 -1.14
CA GLN A 46 -11.19 -3.62 -0.34
C GLN A 46 -12.45 -3.47 -1.20
N LYS A 47 -12.30 -2.99 -2.44
CA LYS A 47 -13.40 -2.79 -3.39
C LYS A 47 -13.70 -4.03 -4.24
N ASP A 48 -12.90 -5.09 -4.14
CA ASP A 48 -13.12 -6.28 -4.93
C ASP A 48 -14.39 -7.03 -4.50
N GLU A 49 -15.15 -7.53 -5.47
CA GLU A 49 -16.45 -8.18 -5.21
C GLU A 49 -16.29 -9.55 -4.54
N ASN A 50 -15.20 -10.27 -4.84
CA ASN A 50 -14.99 -11.63 -4.37
C ASN A 50 -14.42 -11.62 -2.95
N VAL A 51 -13.38 -10.83 -2.72
CA VAL A 51 -12.59 -10.85 -1.48
C VAL A 51 -12.69 -9.57 -0.64
N GLY A 52 -13.22 -8.49 -1.18
CA GLY A 52 -13.30 -7.20 -0.49
C GLY A 52 -14.40 -7.12 0.57
N GLY A 53 -14.64 -5.90 1.07
CA GLY A 53 -15.63 -5.65 2.12
C GLY A 53 -15.24 -6.31 3.44
N ASP A 54 -16.18 -7.05 4.04
CA ASP A 54 -16.01 -7.72 5.33
C ASP A 54 -15.27 -9.07 5.24
N LYS A 55 -14.86 -9.46 4.03
CA LYS A 55 -14.21 -10.77 3.76
C LYS A 55 -12.68 -10.71 3.86
N ILE A 56 -12.09 -9.52 3.99
CA ILE A 56 -10.65 -9.29 4.06
C ILE A 56 -10.26 -8.58 5.36
N GLY A 57 -9.09 -8.93 5.88
CA GLY A 57 -8.43 -8.22 6.98
C GLY A 57 -7.07 -7.66 6.57
N TYR A 58 -6.59 -6.67 7.33
CA TYR A 58 -5.31 -6.00 7.11
C TYR A 58 -4.50 -5.99 8.39
N PHE A 59 -3.20 -6.20 8.30
CA PHE A 59 -2.31 -6.21 9.45
C PHE A 59 -0.89 -5.82 9.03
N VAL A 60 -0.14 -5.22 9.97
CA VAL A 60 1.30 -4.94 9.81
C VAL A 60 2.11 -6.22 9.62
N ASN A 61 3.28 -6.09 8.98
CA ASN A 61 4.26 -7.16 8.86
C ASN A 61 4.53 -7.82 10.22
N PRO A 62 4.57 -9.17 10.32
CA PRO A 62 4.86 -9.85 11.56
C PRO A 62 6.29 -9.58 12.05
N LYS A 63 6.50 -9.74 13.36
CA LYS A 63 7.85 -9.73 13.95
C LYS A 63 8.67 -10.90 13.42
N GLY A 64 9.95 -10.64 13.16
CA GLY A 64 10.94 -11.67 12.86
C GLY A 64 11.25 -12.54 14.09
N PRO A 65 12.03 -13.62 13.91
CA PRO A 65 12.36 -14.56 14.98
C PRO A 65 13.09 -13.91 16.17
N ASP A 66 13.85 -12.85 15.91
CA ASP A 66 14.59 -12.09 16.94
C ASP A 66 13.77 -10.94 17.55
N GLY A 67 12.48 -10.83 17.19
CA GLY A 67 11.54 -9.86 17.74
C GLY A 67 11.47 -8.52 17.01
N ASP A 68 12.40 -8.24 16.09
CA ASP A 68 12.39 -7.03 15.27
C ASP A 68 11.22 -7.00 14.27
N GLN A 69 10.71 -5.81 13.97
CA GLN A 69 9.58 -5.60 13.08
C GLN A 69 9.87 -4.48 12.09
N PHE A 70 9.79 -4.78 10.79
CA PHE A 70 10.08 -3.81 9.74
C PHE A 70 9.03 -3.87 8.63
N ALA A 71 8.78 -2.70 8.04
CA ALA A 71 8.05 -2.56 6.79
C ALA A 71 8.95 -1.85 5.78
N GLN A 72 9.04 -2.37 4.56
CA GLN A 72 9.79 -1.72 3.50
C GLN A 72 9.07 -0.43 3.10
N LEU A 73 9.79 0.71 3.18
CA LEU A 73 9.26 1.97 2.71
C LEU A 73 9.15 1.94 1.18
N GLY A 74 7.92 2.00 0.68
CA GLY A 74 7.61 2.22 -0.73
C GLY A 74 7.30 3.68 -1.03
N GLY A 75 6.52 3.89 -2.09
CA GLY A 75 6.04 5.21 -2.50
C GLY A 75 6.83 5.80 -3.67
N GLN A 76 6.38 6.97 -4.12
CA GLN A 76 6.94 7.67 -5.26
C GLN A 76 7.15 9.13 -4.90
N GLY A 77 8.35 9.64 -5.17
CA GLY A 77 8.63 11.06 -5.14
C GLY A 77 8.12 11.74 -6.41
N ILE A 78 7.83 13.04 -6.32
CA ILE A 78 7.56 13.88 -7.49
C ILE A 78 8.75 14.83 -7.66
N SER A 79 9.43 14.74 -8.79
CA SER A 79 10.60 15.57 -9.11
C SER A 79 10.31 16.48 -10.30
N VAL A 80 10.91 17.66 -10.28
CA VAL A 80 10.86 18.59 -11.42
C VAL A 80 12.03 18.29 -12.34
N VAL A 81 11.74 18.08 -13.62
CA VAL A 81 12.76 17.87 -14.65
C VAL A 81 13.58 19.16 -14.83
N SER A 82 14.89 19.07 -14.65
CA SER A 82 15.81 20.21 -14.56
C SER A 82 15.96 21.06 -15.83
N TYR A 83 15.57 20.51 -16.99
CA TYR A 83 15.64 21.18 -18.29
C TYR A 83 14.25 21.57 -18.83
N SER A 84 13.19 21.48 -18.03
CA SER A 84 11.85 21.92 -18.44
C SER A 84 11.76 23.45 -18.46
N ASP A 85 11.07 24.02 -19.45
CA ASP A 85 10.71 25.45 -19.45
C ASP A 85 9.50 25.75 -18.53
N LYS A 86 8.94 24.74 -17.87
CA LYS A 86 7.73 24.82 -17.02
C LYS A 86 8.00 24.50 -15.55
N GLN A 87 9.23 24.69 -15.08
CA GLN A 87 9.62 24.36 -13.69
C GLN A 87 8.76 25.06 -12.64
N GLU A 88 8.46 26.35 -12.82
CA GLU A 88 7.64 27.09 -11.86
C GLU A 88 6.24 26.50 -11.73
N SER A 89 5.60 26.14 -12.85
CA SER A 89 4.29 25.49 -12.87
C SER A 89 4.33 24.10 -12.21
N ALA A 90 5.39 23.32 -12.48
CA ALA A 90 5.57 22.02 -11.85
C ALA A 90 5.76 22.13 -10.33
N LEU A 91 6.54 23.11 -9.84
CA LEU A 91 6.69 23.38 -8.41
C LEU A 91 5.38 23.85 -7.77
N LYS A 92 4.58 24.68 -8.45
CA LYS A 92 3.24 25.07 -8.00
C LYS A 92 2.32 23.86 -7.86
N TYR A 93 2.39 22.90 -8.81
CA TYR A 93 1.64 21.65 -8.71
C TYR A 93 2.08 20.81 -7.51
N ILE A 94 3.38 20.61 -7.29
CA ILE A 94 3.89 19.85 -6.14
C ILE A 94 3.42 20.48 -4.82
N LYS A 95 3.51 21.82 -4.72
CA LYS A 95 3.02 22.57 -3.55
C LYS A 95 1.51 22.41 -3.36
N TRP A 96 0.74 22.47 -4.45
CA TRP A 96 -0.70 22.24 -4.41
C TRP A 96 -1.03 20.81 -3.91
N PHE A 97 -0.38 19.81 -4.49
CA PHE A 97 -0.62 18.40 -4.16
C PHE A 97 -0.28 18.09 -2.71
N ALA A 98 0.79 18.69 -2.17
CA ALA A 98 1.21 18.53 -0.77
C ALA A 98 0.32 19.24 0.26
N ASN A 99 -0.72 19.99 -0.15
CA ASN A 99 -1.65 20.59 0.81
C ASN A 99 -2.45 19.55 1.58
N LYS A 100 -2.78 19.85 2.85
CA LYS A 100 -3.55 18.97 3.74
C LYS A 100 -4.84 18.47 3.09
N ASP A 101 -5.67 19.38 2.58
CA ASP A 101 -7.00 19.02 2.07
C ASP A 101 -6.90 18.21 0.78
N VAL A 102 -5.88 18.46 -0.04
CA VAL A 102 -5.60 17.68 -1.25
C VAL A 102 -5.13 16.28 -0.90
N GLN A 103 -4.21 16.14 0.06
CA GLN A 103 -3.76 14.84 0.55
C GLN A 103 -4.86 14.05 1.28
N ALA A 104 -5.73 14.72 2.04
CA ALA A 104 -6.88 14.09 2.68
C ALA A 104 -7.90 13.61 1.64
N LYS A 105 -8.15 14.40 0.59
CA LYS A 105 -8.97 13.97 -0.55
C LYS A 105 -8.30 12.83 -1.33
N TRP A 106 -6.99 12.87 -1.52
CA TRP A 106 -6.25 11.80 -2.17
C TRP A 106 -6.43 10.48 -1.40
N TRP A 107 -6.26 10.51 -0.07
CA TRP A 107 -6.54 9.39 0.81
C TRP A 107 -7.97 8.86 0.68
N SER A 108 -8.99 9.73 0.70
CA SER A 108 -10.39 9.28 0.62
C SER A 108 -10.74 8.61 -0.72
N LEU A 109 -10.00 8.93 -1.78
CA LEU A 109 -10.15 8.32 -3.11
C LEU A 109 -9.41 6.98 -3.25
N GLY A 110 -8.65 6.55 -2.25
CA GLY A 110 -7.81 5.34 -2.27
C GLY A 110 -6.33 5.62 -2.59
N GLY A 111 -5.91 6.87 -2.55
CA GLY A 111 -4.49 7.22 -2.51
C GLY A 111 -3.87 6.94 -1.14
N TYR A 112 -2.54 7.02 -1.03
CA TYR A 112 -1.83 6.94 0.25
C TYR A 112 -1.09 8.24 0.54
N SER A 113 -1.49 8.91 1.62
CA SER A 113 -0.85 10.14 2.10
C SER A 113 0.25 9.81 3.11
N CYS A 114 1.41 10.45 2.95
CA CYS A 114 2.48 10.47 3.97
C CYS A 114 2.46 11.75 4.82
N LEU A 115 1.49 12.63 4.61
CA LEU A 115 1.44 13.93 5.28
C LEU A 115 0.98 13.75 6.74
N ASN A 116 1.83 14.13 7.69
CA ASN A 116 1.56 14.01 9.13
C ASN A 116 0.20 14.59 9.55
N SER A 117 -0.22 15.71 8.98
CA SER A 117 -1.50 16.35 9.33
C SER A 117 -2.74 15.58 8.85
N VAL A 118 -2.56 14.57 7.99
CA VAL A 118 -3.59 13.63 7.55
C VAL A 118 -3.52 12.36 8.41
N VAL A 119 -2.36 11.71 8.49
CA VAL A 119 -2.23 10.40 9.16
C VAL A 119 -2.30 10.47 10.69
N LYS A 120 -2.03 11.64 11.28
CA LYS A 120 -2.19 11.89 12.73
C LYS A 120 -3.53 12.54 13.10
N ASP A 121 -4.44 12.72 12.14
CA ASP A 121 -5.79 13.19 12.45
C ASP A 121 -6.50 12.14 13.33
N PRO A 122 -7.15 12.51 14.45
CA PRO A 122 -7.82 11.54 15.33
C PRO A 122 -8.88 10.69 14.62
N LYS A 123 -9.43 11.16 13.50
CA LYS A 123 -10.41 10.42 12.68
C LYS A 123 -9.76 9.50 11.64
N PHE A 124 -8.44 9.55 11.47
CA PHE A 124 -7.74 8.75 10.46
C PHE A 124 -7.98 7.24 10.65
N PRO A 125 -7.83 6.64 11.85
CA PRO A 125 -8.00 5.19 12.02
C PRO A 125 -9.39 4.66 11.62
N SER A 126 -10.43 5.49 11.70
CA SER A 126 -11.80 5.14 11.31
C SER A 126 -12.17 5.59 9.89
N SER A 127 -11.25 6.23 9.16
CA SER A 127 -11.54 6.81 7.84
C SER A 127 -11.55 5.80 6.69
N GLN A 128 -10.86 4.66 6.86
CA GLN A 128 -10.86 3.52 5.93
C GLN A 128 -10.70 2.21 6.72
N PRO A 129 -11.20 1.06 6.23
CA PRO A 129 -11.09 -0.23 6.92
C PRO A 129 -9.66 -0.66 7.29
N TYR A 130 -8.68 -0.22 6.50
CA TYR A 130 -7.27 -0.54 6.65
C TYR A 130 -6.44 0.59 7.30
N ALA A 131 -7.07 1.70 7.72
CA ALA A 131 -6.35 2.86 8.25
C ALA A 131 -5.74 2.65 9.64
N GLN A 132 -6.32 1.72 10.40
CA GLN A 132 -5.87 1.31 11.74
C GLN A 132 -4.72 0.31 11.72
N ALA A 133 -4.45 -0.28 10.54
CA ALA A 133 -3.51 -1.37 10.36
C ALA A 133 -2.06 -0.88 10.36
#